data_AF-A0A166EPY4-F1
#
_entry.id   AF-A0A166EPY4-F1
#
_cell.length_a   1.000
_cell.length_b   1.000
_cell.length_c   1.000
_cell.angle_alpha   90.00
_cell.angle_beta   90.00
_cell.angle_gamma   90.00
#
_symmetry.space_group_name_H-M   'P 1'
#
loop_
_entity.id
_entity.type
_entity.pdbx_description
1 polymer ?
#
loop_
_entity_poly.entity_id
_entity_poly.type
_entity_poly.pdbx_seq_one_letter_code
_entity_poly.pdbx_strand_id
1 'polypeptide(L)'
;MSTQTITEIEIAARKDAERIIAERKNETVEPGLVPEIDVNHLSKDQARKLMSAEHKALGYRPPPGSLAAQAQSVISKHEKEEVTGKITEDVARTIQSAEHKAMGHRPPPGSVSAQVQAAAAQNAQDGGNRTLDEIAPGLKEIAEGTPVTKDLANTLESVEHKALGYQPPHGSLAAQAQSVAAKNETDEGSRTINDA
;
A
#
# COMPACT_ATOMS: atom_id res chain seq x y z
N MET A 1 -13.60 -3.83 15.83
CA MET A 1 -13.57 -2.71 14.87
C MET A 1 -15.01 -2.32 14.59
N SER A 2 -15.40 -1.09 14.93
CA SER A 2 -16.78 -0.63 14.70
C SER A 2 -16.94 -0.31 13.21
N THR A 3 -17.51 -1.24 12.45
CA THR A 3 -17.92 -0.99 11.07
C THR A 3 -19.13 -0.06 11.09
N GLN A 4 -18.93 1.21 10.74
CA GLN A 4 -20.03 2.15 10.65
C GLN A 4 -20.99 1.72 9.55
N THR A 5 -22.27 1.65 9.88
CA THR A 5 -23.33 1.26 8.96
C THR A 5 -23.58 2.36 7.93
N ILE A 6 -24.11 1.97 6.77
CA ILE A 6 -24.48 2.91 5.70
C ILE A 6 -25.45 3.99 6.22
N THR A 7 -26.35 3.60 7.13
CA THR A 7 -27.30 4.50 7.78
C THR A 7 -26.63 5.56 8.65
N GLU A 8 -25.58 5.20 9.41
CA GLU A 8 -24.82 6.17 10.23
C GLU A 8 -24.10 7.19 9.33
N ILE A 9 -23.53 6.72 8.22
CA ILE A 9 -22.88 7.57 7.21
C ILE A 9 -23.85 8.57 6.59
N GLU A 10 -25.06 8.13 6.23
CA GLU A 10 -26.08 9.02 5.66
C GLU A 10 -26.57 10.06 6.67
N ILE A 11 -26.72 9.68 7.95
CA ILE A 11 -27.09 10.62 9.02
C ILE A 11 -25.98 11.65 9.23
N ALA A 12 -24.72 11.22 9.28
CA ALA A 12 -23.57 12.11 9.43
C ALA A 12 -23.45 13.10 8.26
N ALA A 13 -23.62 12.63 7.03
CA ALA A 13 -23.61 13.47 5.83
C ALA A 13 -24.71 14.54 5.86
N ARG A 14 -25.92 14.20 6.32
CA ARG A 14 -27.01 15.18 6.45
C ARG A 14 -26.73 16.24 7.52
N LYS A 15 -26.20 15.82 8.68
CA LYS A 15 -25.81 16.75 9.75
C LYS A 15 -24.70 17.71 9.29
N ASP A 16 -23.70 17.20 8.58
CA ASP A 16 -22.63 18.04 8.05
C ASP A 16 -23.16 19.03 7.00
N ALA A 17 -24.07 18.59 6.14
CA ALA A 17 -24.74 19.48 5.19
C ALA A 17 -25.53 20.60 5.90
N GLU A 18 -26.27 20.27 6.96
CA GLU A 18 -26.98 21.24 7.80
C GLU A 18 -26.00 22.23 8.45
N ARG A 19 -24.85 21.74 8.94
CA ARG A 19 -23.77 22.57 9.51
C ARG A 19 -23.23 23.56 8.49
N ILE A 20 -22.95 23.10 7.28
CA ILE A 20 -22.41 23.93 6.19
C ILE A 20 -23.42 25.00 5.75
N ILE A 21 -24.71 24.66 5.71
CA ILE A 21 -25.77 25.62 5.37
C ILE A 21 -25.87 26.71 6.46
N ALA A 22 -25.84 26.33 7.73
CA ALA A 22 -25.87 27.28 8.85
C ALA A 22 -24.62 28.18 8.85
N GLU A 23 -23.44 27.60 8.65
CA GLU A 23 -22.17 28.33 8.56
C GLU A 23 -22.18 29.34 7.41
N ARG A 24 -22.69 28.96 6.23
CA ARG A 24 -22.85 29.89 5.09
C ARG A 24 -23.86 31.00 5.33
N LYS A 25 -24.89 30.76 6.13
CA LYS A 25 -25.87 31.79 6.54
C LYS A 25 -25.34 32.68 7.68
N ASN A 26 -24.12 32.43 8.15
CA ASN A 26 -23.51 33.09 9.30
C ASN A 26 -24.37 32.93 10.58
N GLU A 27 -25.07 31.79 10.69
CA GLU A 27 -25.83 31.40 11.87
C GLU A 27 -24.90 30.66 12.84
N THR A 28 -25.08 30.88 14.15
CA THR A 28 -24.35 30.14 15.18
C THR A 28 -24.62 28.65 15.06
N VAL A 29 -23.56 27.86 14.87
CA VAL A 29 -23.64 26.41 14.77
C VAL A 29 -23.92 25.83 16.16
N GLU A 30 -25.05 25.13 16.31
CA GLU A 30 -25.41 24.41 17.53
C GLU A 30 -24.38 23.29 17.82
N PRO A 31 -23.94 23.10 19.09
CA PRO A 31 -22.90 22.12 19.45
C PRO A 31 -23.27 20.63 19.27
N GLY A 32 -24.36 20.30 18.59
CA GLY A 32 -24.78 18.93 18.23
C GLY A 32 -24.78 18.61 16.72
N LEU A 33 -24.42 19.58 15.87
CA LEU A 33 -24.36 19.43 14.41
C LEU A 33 -23.02 18.87 13.89
N VAL A 34 -22.05 18.69 14.78
CA VAL A 34 -20.75 18.11 14.40
C VAL A 34 -20.92 16.61 14.17
N PRO A 35 -20.62 16.10 12.98
CA PRO A 35 -20.75 14.68 12.70
C PRO A 35 -19.69 13.86 13.47
N GLU A 36 -20.15 12.93 14.30
CA GLU A 36 -19.29 11.98 15.03
C GLU A 36 -19.12 10.71 14.19
N ILE A 37 -18.25 10.78 13.19
CA ILE A 37 -17.88 9.65 12.33
C ILE A 37 -16.37 9.61 12.22
N ASP A 38 -15.81 8.42 12.40
CA ASP A 38 -14.39 8.21 12.17
C ASP A 38 -14.12 8.06 10.66
N VAL A 39 -13.58 9.13 10.05
CA VAL A 39 -13.23 9.16 8.62
C VAL A 39 -11.99 8.34 8.28
N ASN A 40 -11.17 7.95 9.26
CA ASN A 40 -9.93 7.20 9.05
C ASN A 40 -10.18 5.73 8.70
N HIS A 41 -11.30 5.18 9.15
CA HIS A 41 -11.64 3.76 8.98
C HIS A 41 -12.78 3.54 7.97
N LEU A 42 -13.05 4.50 7.09
CA LEU A 42 -14.05 4.35 6.04
C LEU A 42 -13.49 3.59 4.84
N SER A 43 -14.36 2.80 4.18
CA SER A 43 -14.06 2.21 2.88
C SER A 43 -14.32 3.21 1.74
N LYS A 44 -13.77 2.91 0.56
CA LYS A 44 -13.98 3.71 -0.66
C LYS A 44 -15.46 3.88 -1.01
N ASP A 45 -16.27 2.83 -0.83
CA ASP A 45 -17.70 2.88 -1.12
C ASP A 45 -18.47 3.68 -0.08
N GLN A 46 -18.08 3.57 1.20
CA GLN A 46 -18.63 4.40 2.27
C GLN A 46 -18.33 5.89 2.03
N ALA A 47 -17.09 6.24 1.66
CA ALA A 47 -16.71 7.61 1.35
C ALA A 47 -17.47 8.18 0.15
N ARG A 48 -17.71 7.38 -0.90
CA ARG A 48 -18.54 7.76 -2.05
C ARG A 48 -20.00 7.98 -1.66
N LYS A 49 -20.53 7.10 -0.82
CA LYS A 49 -21.89 7.19 -0.31
C LYS A 49 -22.08 8.43 0.55
N LEU A 50 -21.11 8.75 1.39
CA LEU A 50 -21.07 9.97 2.21
C LEU A 50 -21.12 11.22 1.31
N MET A 51 -20.27 11.29 0.28
CA MET A 51 -20.29 12.38 -0.70
C MET A 51 -21.64 12.53 -1.41
N SER A 52 -22.24 11.41 -1.83
CA SER A 52 -23.54 11.41 -2.51
C SER A 52 -24.67 11.91 -1.59
N ALA A 53 -24.69 11.45 -0.34
CA ALA A 53 -25.67 11.87 0.65
C ALA A 53 -25.54 13.37 0.99
N GLU A 54 -24.31 13.85 1.18
CA GLU A 54 -24.05 15.26 1.49
C GLU A 54 -24.37 16.16 0.29
N HIS A 55 -23.99 15.75 -0.93
CA HIS A 55 -24.38 16.45 -2.16
C HIS A 55 -25.91 16.54 -2.29
N LYS A 56 -26.63 15.46 -1.98
CA LYS A 56 -28.09 15.43 -2.05
C LYS A 56 -28.74 16.36 -1.03
N ALA A 57 -28.15 16.48 0.16
CA ALA A 57 -28.63 17.38 1.21
C ALA A 57 -28.31 18.85 0.90
N LEU A 58 -27.14 19.15 0.35
CA LEU A 58 -26.70 20.51 -0.01
C LEU A 58 -27.32 21.01 -1.33
N GLY A 59 -27.58 20.11 -2.28
CA GLY A 59 -28.00 20.44 -3.65
C GLY A 59 -26.86 20.85 -4.58
N TYR A 60 -25.61 20.80 -4.11
CA TYR A 60 -24.40 21.10 -4.88
C TYR A 60 -23.22 20.27 -4.37
N ARG A 61 -22.09 20.34 -5.08
CA ARG A 61 -20.88 19.59 -4.68
C ARG A 61 -20.41 20.02 -3.28
N PRO A 62 -20.19 19.06 -2.36
CA PRO A 62 -19.64 19.34 -1.04
C PRO A 62 -18.41 20.25 -1.10
N PRO A 63 -18.36 21.32 -0.29
CA PRO A 63 -17.22 22.24 -0.28
C PRO A 63 -15.96 21.57 0.28
N PRO A 64 -14.76 22.11 -0.04
CA PRO A 64 -13.54 21.67 0.62
C PRO A 64 -13.63 21.91 2.13
N GLY A 65 -13.20 20.92 2.93
CA GLY A 65 -13.30 20.96 4.39
C GLY A 65 -14.55 20.28 4.95
N SER A 66 -15.51 19.89 4.11
CA SER A 66 -16.64 19.08 4.53
C SER A 66 -16.24 17.64 4.87
N LEU A 67 -17.14 16.92 5.54
CA LEU A 67 -16.93 15.54 5.94
C LEU A 67 -16.68 14.63 4.73
N ALA A 68 -17.44 14.80 3.63
CA ALA A 68 -17.19 14.12 2.37
C ALA A 68 -15.80 14.41 1.81
N ALA A 69 -15.38 15.68 1.82
CA ALA A 69 -14.07 16.06 1.31
C ALA A 69 -12.94 15.44 2.15
N GLN A 70 -13.11 15.38 3.47
CA GLN A 70 -12.16 14.75 4.39
C GLN A 70 -12.07 13.24 4.17
N ALA A 71 -13.20 12.54 4.09
CA ALA A 71 -13.24 11.11 3.81
C ALA A 71 -12.55 10.78 2.48
N GLN A 72 -12.86 11.52 1.40
CA GLN A 72 -12.20 11.34 0.10
C GLN A 72 -10.69 11.61 0.17
N SER A 73 -10.26 12.58 0.97
CA SER A 73 -8.84 12.89 1.16
C SER A 73 -8.10 11.78 1.90
N VAL A 74 -8.72 11.19 2.94
CA VAL A 74 -8.17 10.03 3.65
C VAL A 74 -8.05 8.83 2.72
N ILE A 75 -9.12 8.50 1.97
CA ILE A 75 -9.09 7.41 0.99
C ILE A 75 -7.99 7.65 -0.05
N SER A 76 -7.86 8.88 -0.57
CA SER A 76 -6.81 9.22 -1.53
C SER A 76 -5.41 9.05 -0.95
N LYS A 77 -5.21 9.33 0.35
CA LYS A 77 -3.94 9.09 1.05
C LYS A 77 -3.68 7.60 1.24
N HIS A 78 -4.67 6.85 1.70
CA HIS A 78 -4.57 5.38 1.84
C HIS A 78 -4.30 4.74 0.48
N GLU A 79 -4.96 5.15 -0.59
CA GLU A 79 -4.68 4.68 -1.95
C GLU A 79 -3.25 5.03 -2.37
N LYS A 80 -2.73 6.20 -2.01
CA LYS A 80 -1.37 6.61 -2.34
C LYS A 80 -0.32 5.80 -1.56
N GLU A 81 -0.59 5.52 -0.28
CA GLU A 81 0.24 4.65 0.56
C GLU A 81 0.18 3.19 0.09
N GLU A 82 -1.01 2.68 -0.27
CA GLU A 82 -1.20 1.36 -0.87
C GLU A 82 -0.47 1.26 -2.23
N VAL A 83 -0.44 2.34 -3.01
CA VAL A 83 0.30 2.40 -4.29
C VAL A 83 1.82 2.32 -4.08
N THR A 84 2.37 2.73 -2.93
CA THR A 84 3.82 2.65 -2.67
C THR A 84 4.36 1.21 -2.59
N GLY A 85 3.49 0.20 -2.47
CA GLY A 85 3.90 -1.22 -2.49
C GLY A 85 3.43 -2.00 -3.72
N LYS A 86 2.71 -1.37 -4.66
CA LYS A 86 2.11 -2.09 -5.80
C LYS A 86 3.20 -2.64 -6.71
N ILE A 87 3.02 -3.91 -7.07
CA ILE A 87 3.89 -4.54 -8.04
C ILE A 87 3.56 -3.95 -9.42
N THR A 88 4.47 -3.11 -9.89
CA THR A 88 4.49 -2.56 -11.25
C THR A 88 5.45 -3.35 -12.13
N GLU A 89 5.24 -3.28 -13.44
CA GLU A 89 6.09 -3.96 -14.41
C GLU A 89 7.55 -3.50 -14.33
N ASP A 90 7.80 -2.22 -14.07
CA ASP A 90 9.16 -1.67 -13.96
C ASP A 90 9.90 -2.16 -12.71
N VAL A 91 9.21 -2.23 -11.57
CA VAL A 91 9.76 -2.80 -10.33
C VAL A 91 10.09 -4.29 -10.53
N ALA A 92 9.16 -5.05 -11.12
CA ALA A 92 9.36 -6.46 -11.38
C ALA A 92 10.54 -6.73 -12.34
N ARG A 93 10.65 -5.94 -13.42
CA ARG A 93 11.77 -6.02 -14.36
C ARG A 93 13.10 -5.71 -13.69
N THR A 94 13.13 -4.74 -12.79
CA THR A 94 14.34 -4.35 -12.05
C THR A 94 14.82 -5.49 -11.16
N ILE A 95 13.92 -6.07 -10.35
CA ILE A 95 14.21 -7.19 -9.45
C ILE A 95 14.68 -8.42 -10.25
N GLN A 96 13.94 -8.78 -11.31
CA GLN A 96 14.31 -9.91 -12.18
C GLN A 96 15.66 -9.69 -12.88
N SER A 97 15.93 -8.47 -13.36
CA SER A 97 17.19 -8.15 -14.03
C SER A 97 18.37 -8.24 -13.07
N ALA A 98 18.21 -7.80 -11.82
CA ALA A 98 19.24 -7.92 -10.79
C ALA A 98 19.59 -9.38 -10.53
N GLU A 99 18.60 -10.23 -10.32
CA GLU A 99 18.82 -11.66 -10.09
C GLU A 99 19.41 -12.37 -11.31
N HIS A 100 18.92 -12.05 -12.51
CA HIS A 100 19.48 -12.61 -13.75
C HIS A 100 20.95 -12.24 -13.93
N LYS A 101 21.35 -11.01 -13.60
CA LYS A 101 22.75 -10.57 -13.68
C LYS A 101 23.63 -11.32 -12.67
N ALA A 102 23.13 -11.50 -11.45
CA ALA A 102 23.87 -12.19 -10.40
C ALA A 102 24.03 -13.69 -10.68
N MET A 103 23.01 -14.35 -11.22
CA MET A 103 23.07 -15.79 -11.55
C MET A 103 23.68 -16.07 -12.93
N GLY A 104 23.71 -15.11 -13.84
CA GLY A 104 24.15 -15.30 -15.22
C GLY A 104 23.19 -16.13 -16.09
N HIS A 105 22.05 -16.52 -15.55
CA HIS A 105 20.97 -17.21 -16.25
C HIS A 105 19.62 -16.77 -15.71
N ARG A 106 18.54 -17.26 -16.34
CA ARG A 106 17.18 -16.92 -15.94
C ARG A 106 16.91 -17.37 -14.48
N PRO A 107 16.21 -16.55 -13.68
CA PRO A 107 15.71 -16.95 -12.38
C PRO A 107 14.89 -18.25 -12.46
N PRO A 108 15.05 -19.17 -11.49
CA PRO A 108 14.28 -20.40 -11.49
C PRO A 108 12.79 -20.07 -11.35
N PRO A 109 11.91 -20.88 -11.96
CA PRO A 109 10.48 -20.72 -11.76
C PRO A 109 10.14 -20.89 -10.28
N GLY A 110 9.30 -20.01 -9.75
CA GLY A 110 8.94 -20.01 -8.33
C GLY A 110 9.90 -19.21 -7.42
N SER A 111 11.05 -18.73 -7.93
CA SER A 111 11.87 -17.73 -7.22
C SER A 111 11.04 -16.51 -6.86
N VAL A 112 11.48 -15.75 -5.86
CA VAL A 112 10.81 -14.52 -5.46
C VAL A 112 10.71 -13.55 -6.63
N SER A 113 11.79 -13.36 -7.40
CA SER A 113 11.79 -12.49 -8.58
C SER A 113 10.85 -12.96 -9.69
N ALA A 114 10.72 -14.28 -9.90
CA ALA A 114 9.75 -14.83 -10.85
C ALA A 114 8.30 -14.63 -10.38
N GLN A 115 8.04 -14.75 -9.08
CA GLN A 115 6.71 -14.47 -8.52
C GLN A 115 6.34 -12.99 -8.64
N VAL A 116 7.29 -12.07 -8.40
CA VAL A 116 7.08 -10.63 -8.60
C VAL A 116 6.72 -10.32 -10.06
N GLN A 117 7.41 -10.93 -11.02
CA GLN A 117 7.08 -10.78 -12.44
C GLN A 117 5.70 -11.32 -12.79
N ALA A 118 5.33 -12.48 -12.25
CA ALA A 118 4.00 -13.05 -12.47
C ALA A 118 2.89 -12.16 -11.87
N ALA A 119 3.11 -11.62 -10.67
CA ALA A 119 2.16 -10.73 -10.02
C ALA A 119 2.02 -9.38 -10.74
N ALA A 120 3.11 -8.84 -11.30
CA ALA A 120 3.08 -7.65 -12.15
C ALA A 120 2.22 -7.87 -13.40
N ALA A 121 2.44 -8.99 -14.09
CA ALA A 121 1.66 -9.37 -15.26
C ALA A 121 0.17 -9.57 -14.92
N GLN A 122 -0.14 -10.16 -13.77
CA GLN A 122 -1.51 -10.30 -13.29
C GLN A 122 -2.14 -8.94 -12.99
N ASN A 123 -1.45 -8.05 -12.27
CA ASN A 123 -1.93 -6.70 -12.00
C ASN A 123 -2.18 -5.91 -13.31
N ALA A 124 -1.32 -6.07 -14.32
CA ALA A 124 -1.52 -5.47 -15.63
C ALA A 124 -2.74 -6.04 -16.38
N GLN A 125 -3.08 -7.31 -16.13
CA GLN A 125 -4.20 -8.00 -16.78
C GLN A 125 -5.55 -7.71 -16.11
N ASP A 126 -5.61 -7.71 -14.77
CA ASP A 126 -6.86 -7.60 -14.01
C ASP A 126 -7.05 -6.26 -13.28
N GLY A 127 -6.06 -5.35 -13.34
CA GLY A 127 -6.07 -4.09 -12.61
C GLY A 127 -5.95 -4.28 -11.10
N GLY A 128 -5.44 -5.43 -10.66
CA GLY A 128 -5.31 -5.81 -9.26
C GLY A 128 -4.31 -4.96 -8.49
N ASN A 129 -4.40 -5.06 -7.15
CA ASN A 129 -3.57 -4.30 -6.22
C ASN A 129 -2.53 -5.18 -5.51
N ARG A 130 -2.01 -6.23 -6.17
CA ARG A 130 -0.99 -7.09 -5.56
C ARG A 130 0.27 -6.28 -5.24
N THR A 131 0.84 -6.52 -4.08
CA THR A 131 1.95 -5.78 -3.48
C THR A 131 3.18 -6.66 -3.23
N LEU A 132 4.36 -6.04 -3.13
CA LEU A 132 5.62 -6.75 -2.88
C LEU A 132 5.60 -7.54 -1.57
N ASP A 133 5.03 -6.96 -0.50
CA ASP A 133 4.93 -7.60 0.81
C ASP A 133 4.06 -8.86 0.83
N GLU A 134 3.08 -8.96 -0.08
CA GLU A 134 2.27 -10.18 -0.25
C GLU A 134 3.08 -11.35 -0.82
N ILE A 135 4.17 -11.07 -1.54
CA ILE A 135 5.07 -12.10 -2.08
C ILE A 135 6.12 -12.48 -1.05
N ALA A 136 6.83 -11.49 -0.52
CA ALA A 136 7.72 -11.69 0.62
C ALA A 136 7.78 -10.42 1.46
N PRO A 137 7.59 -10.51 2.78
CA PRO A 137 7.71 -9.36 3.68
C PRO A 137 9.10 -8.74 3.56
N GLY A 138 9.18 -7.42 3.50
CA GLY A 138 10.47 -6.72 3.41
C GLY A 138 10.98 -6.52 1.97
N LEU A 139 10.32 -7.08 0.96
CA LEU A 139 10.72 -6.89 -0.45
C LEU A 139 10.60 -5.45 -0.91
N LYS A 140 9.63 -4.71 -0.36
CA LYS A 140 9.43 -3.31 -0.69
C LYS A 140 10.67 -2.50 -0.28
N GLU A 141 11.14 -2.69 0.94
CA GLU A 141 12.32 -2.08 1.50
C GLU A 141 13.56 -2.41 0.68
N ILE A 142 13.70 -3.66 0.21
CA ILE A 142 14.78 -4.08 -0.69
C ILE A 142 14.72 -3.33 -2.02
N ALA A 143 13.53 -3.25 -2.63
CA ALA A 143 13.33 -2.61 -3.92
C ALA A 143 13.53 -1.08 -3.85
N GLU A 144 13.20 -0.47 -2.71
CA GLU A 144 13.38 0.96 -2.44
C GLU A 144 14.84 1.33 -2.11
N GLY A 145 15.75 0.35 -2.07
CA GLY A 145 17.17 0.59 -1.79
C GLY A 145 17.42 0.93 -0.32
N THR A 146 16.62 0.40 0.59
CA THR A 146 16.94 0.48 2.02
C THR A 146 18.10 -0.46 2.37
N PRO A 147 18.82 -0.20 3.47
CA PRO A 147 19.88 -1.11 3.90
C PRO A 147 19.34 -2.47 4.29
N VAL A 148 19.96 -3.53 3.77
CA VAL A 148 19.50 -4.91 3.99
C VAL A 148 19.87 -5.35 5.41
N THR A 149 18.85 -5.65 6.22
CA THR A 149 19.03 -6.19 7.58
C THR A 149 19.06 -7.71 7.58
N LYS A 150 19.60 -8.29 8.66
CA LYS A 150 19.68 -9.75 8.84
C LYS A 150 18.31 -10.40 8.92
N ASP A 151 17.37 -9.78 9.62
CA ASP A 151 15.99 -10.29 9.75
C ASP A 151 15.29 -10.33 8.40
N LEU A 152 15.47 -9.28 7.59
CA LEU A 152 14.91 -9.20 6.24
C LEU A 152 15.55 -10.23 5.31
N ALA A 153 16.86 -10.41 5.36
CA ALA A 153 17.55 -11.44 4.57
C ALA A 153 17.07 -12.86 4.94
N ASN A 154 16.91 -13.15 6.23
CA ASN A 154 16.41 -14.45 6.72
C ASN A 154 14.95 -14.68 6.30
N THR A 155 14.13 -13.63 6.33
CA THR A 155 12.74 -13.69 5.87
C THR A 155 12.68 -14.02 4.38
N LEU A 156 13.48 -13.33 3.56
CA LEU A 156 13.54 -13.56 2.13
C LEU A 156 14.03 -14.98 1.80
N GLU A 157 15.07 -15.45 2.49
CA GLU A 157 15.57 -16.83 2.35
C GLU A 157 14.50 -17.86 2.72
N SER A 158 13.79 -17.66 3.83
CA SER A 158 12.73 -18.58 4.25
C SER A 158 11.60 -18.65 3.23
N VAL A 159 11.18 -17.49 2.69
CA VAL A 159 10.15 -17.42 1.66
C VAL A 159 10.59 -18.11 0.39
N GLU A 160 11.81 -17.83 -0.09
CA GLU A 160 12.34 -18.42 -1.32
C GLU A 160 12.59 -19.93 -1.16
N HIS A 161 13.13 -20.37 -0.03
CA HIS A 161 13.29 -21.79 0.29
C HIS A 161 11.93 -22.51 0.30
N LYS A 162 10.91 -21.90 0.90
CA LYS A 162 9.55 -22.46 0.91
C LYS A 162 8.93 -22.49 -0.47
N ALA A 163 9.20 -21.49 -1.31
CA ALA A 163 8.68 -21.40 -2.65
C ALA A 163 9.33 -22.41 -3.62
N LEU A 164 10.65 -22.58 -3.51
CA LEU A 164 11.42 -23.49 -4.37
C LEU A 164 11.39 -24.94 -3.86
N GLY A 165 11.24 -25.14 -2.54
CA GLY A 165 11.34 -26.44 -1.88
C GLY A 165 12.77 -26.92 -1.63
N TYR A 166 13.77 -26.07 -1.90
CA TYR A 166 15.19 -26.33 -1.68
C TYR A 166 15.92 -25.01 -1.38
N GLN A 167 17.19 -25.11 -0.98
CA GLN A 167 18.01 -23.95 -0.65
C GLN A 167 18.07 -22.95 -1.82
N PRO A 168 17.84 -21.65 -1.57
CA PRO A 168 17.92 -20.64 -2.62
C PRO A 168 19.27 -20.72 -3.34
N PRO A 169 19.28 -20.75 -4.68
CA PRO A 169 20.52 -20.90 -5.43
C PRO A 169 21.43 -19.69 -5.24
N HIS A 170 22.73 -19.88 -5.45
CA HIS A 170 23.67 -18.76 -5.44
C HIS A 170 23.28 -17.70 -6.47
N GLY A 171 23.36 -16.43 -6.07
CA GLY A 171 22.95 -15.30 -6.90
C GLY A 171 21.44 -15.07 -6.97
N SER A 172 20.60 -15.91 -6.36
CA SER A 172 19.18 -15.58 -6.12
C SER A 172 19.05 -14.29 -5.31
N LEU A 173 17.88 -13.66 -5.35
CA LEU A 173 17.61 -12.46 -4.56
C LEU A 173 17.84 -12.73 -3.06
N ALA A 174 17.40 -13.89 -2.54
CA ALA A 174 17.66 -14.30 -1.16
C ALA A 174 19.16 -14.46 -0.86
N ALA A 175 19.91 -15.12 -1.73
CA ALA A 175 21.36 -15.30 -1.53
C ALA A 175 22.11 -13.96 -1.56
N GLN A 176 21.68 -13.03 -2.41
CA GLN A 176 22.22 -11.66 -2.45
C GLN A 176 21.89 -10.90 -1.17
N ALA A 177 20.65 -10.96 -0.70
CA ALA A 177 20.24 -10.32 0.55
C ALA A 177 21.06 -10.85 1.74
N GLN A 178 21.30 -12.16 1.82
CA GLN A 178 22.16 -12.78 2.85
C GLN A 178 23.60 -12.28 2.79
N SER A 179 24.17 -12.18 1.58
CA SER A 179 25.52 -11.63 1.36
C SER A 179 25.62 -10.17 1.83
N VAL A 180 24.65 -9.32 1.44
CA VAL A 180 24.61 -7.90 1.84
C VAL A 180 24.38 -7.75 3.33
N ALA A 181 23.49 -8.53 3.94
CA ALA A 181 23.25 -8.50 5.37
C ALA A 181 24.51 -8.87 6.17
N ALA A 182 25.20 -9.95 5.79
CA ALA A 182 26.46 -10.35 6.44
C ALA A 182 27.55 -9.27 6.29
N LYS A 183 27.61 -8.64 5.12
CA LYS A 183 28.46 -7.48 4.83
C LYS A 183 28.09 -6.28 5.73
N ASN A 184 26.80 -6.01 5.95
CA ASN A 184 26.30 -4.93 6.79
C ASN A 184 26.59 -5.12 8.28
N GLU A 185 26.72 -6.36 8.76
CA GLU A 185 27.16 -6.64 10.13
C GLU A 185 28.59 -6.14 10.41
N THR A 186 29.37 -5.86 9.35
CA THR A 186 30.79 -5.45 9.46
C THR A 186 31.08 -4.01 9.03
N ASP A 187 30.18 -3.34 8.29
CA ASP A 187 30.46 -2.05 7.62
C ASP A 187 29.37 -0.98 7.90
N GLU A 188 29.11 -0.70 9.18
CA GLU A 188 28.16 0.32 9.68
C GLU A 188 26.70 0.18 9.19
N GLY A 189 26.36 -0.88 8.44
CA GLY A 189 24.99 -1.27 8.10
C GLY A 189 24.33 -0.45 6.98
N SER A 190 25.11 0.11 6.04
CA SER A 190 24.58 1.03 5.00
C SER A 190 24.38 0.41 3.61
N ARG A 191 24.77 -0.85 3.38
CA ARG A 191 24.70 -1.48 2.05
C ARG A 191 23.28 -1.93 1.70
N THR A 192 22.93 -1.76 0.45
CA THR A 192 21.64 -2.11 -0.15
C THR A 192 21.79 -3.35 -1.03
N ILE A 193 20.68 -3.89 -1.52
CA ILE A 193 20.72 -5.04 -2.45
C ILE A 193 21.47 -4.73 -3.76
N ASN A 194 21.57 -3.45 -4.13
CA ASN A 194 22.29 -3.03 -5.32
C ASN A 194 23.82 -3.11 -5.14
N ASP A 195 24.29 -3.27 -3.90
CA ASP A 195 25.71 -3.39 -3.52
C ASP A 195 26.16 -4.85 -3.32
N ALA A 196 25.30 -5.81 -3.71
CA ALA A 196 25.50 -7.25 -3.54
C ALA A 196 26.74 -7.80 -4.27
#